data_AF-A0A4R4PB22-F1
#
_entry.id   AF-A0A4R4PB22-F1
#
_cell.length_a   1.000
_cell.length_b   1.000
_cell.length_c   1.000
_cell.angle_alpha   90.00
_cell.angle_beta   90.00
_cell.angle_gamma   90.00
#
_symmetry.space_group_name_H-M   'P 1'
#
loop_
_entity.id
_entity.type
_entity.pdbx_description
1 polymer ?
#
loop_
_entity_poly.entity_id
_entity_poly.type
_entity_poly.pdbx_seq_one_letter_code
_entity_poly.pdbx_strand_id
1 'polypeptide(L)'
;MAAVSTARQFAGVIGVPKKFSVGVLGPVRHRPGNAENFGVVGLGDIWHPFGARINLTSDTPGVTTSLNVPSDGSIPADKDGAQFSIRVADSVPAGTKVKLTANWVLGPAPVTTEFTVQD
;
A
#
# COMPACT_ATOMS: atom_id res chain seq x y z
N MET A 1 12.54 17.91 19.47
CA MET A 1 12.70 16.47 19.77
C MET A 1 11.57 15.70 19.09
N ALA A 2 11.89 14.54 18.55
CA ALA A 2 11.18 13.83 17.49
C ALA A 2 9.77 13.34 17.85
N ALA A 3 8.81 13.55 16.96
CA ALA A 3 7.64 12.68 16.85
C ALA A 3 7.96 11.62 15.79
N VAL A 4 8.56 10.51 16.23
CA VAL A 4 8.64 9.30 15.42
C VAL A 4 7.22 8.79 15.30
N SER A 5 6.56 9.12 14.20
CA SER A 5 5.27 8.55 13.82
C SER A 5 5.49 7.08 13.50
N THR A 6 5.47 6.24 14.53
CA THR A 6 5.41 4.79 14.38
C THR A 6 4.05 4.47 13.78
N ALA A 7 3.99 4.43 12.44
CA ALA A 7 2.93 3.77 11.72
C ALA A 7 2.79 2.36 12.34
N ARG A 8 1.75 2.15 13.15
CA ARG A 8 1.50 0.85 13.75
C ARG A 8 1.16 -0.08 12.59
N GLN A 9 2.10 -0.97 12.27
CA GLN A 9 1.85 -2.10 11.39
C GLN A 9 0.55 -2.75 11.84
N PHE A 10 -0.43 -2.86 10.94
CA PHE A 10 -1.72 -3.41 11.28
C PHE A 10 -1.49 -4.86 11.72
N ALA A 11 -1.77 -5.20 12.99
CA ALA A 11 -1.59 -6.53 13.55
C ALA A 11 -2.77 -7.47 13.21
N GLY A 12 -3.21 -7.43 11.95
CA GLY A 12 -4.25 -8.30 11.41
C GLY A 12 -3.65 -9.40 10.55
N VAL A 13 -4.30 -10.56 10.47
CA VAL A 13 -3.95 -11.59 9.49
C VAL A 13 -4.14 -11.00 8.11
N ILE A 14 -3.05 -10.88 7.35
CA ILE A 14 -3.13 -10.54 5.94
C ILE A 14 -3.59 -11.81 5.21
N GLY A 15 -4.88 -11.90 4.91
CA GLY A 15 -5.39 -12.89 3.98
C GLY A 15 -4.97 -12.51 2.57
N VAL A 16 -3.88 -13.10 2.07
CA VAL A 16 -3.44 -12.87 0.69
C VAL A 16 -4.24 -13.78 -0.24
N PRO A 17 -4.98 -13.24 -1.22
CA PRO A 17 -5.60 -14.06 -2.24
C PRO A 17 -4.54 -14.86 -3.01
N LYS A 18 -4.89 -16.01 -3.55
CA LYS A 18 -4.01 -16.82 -4.43
C LYS A 18 -3.50 -16.07 -5.68
N LYS A 19 -4.01 -14.86 -5.92
CA LYS A 19 -3.68 -13.98 -7.04
C LYS A 19 -3.04 -12.71 -6.51
N PHE A 20 -2.18 -12.10 -7.32
CA PHE A 20 -1.64 -10.77 -7.08
C PHE A 20 -2.77 -9.77 -6.83
N SER A 21 -2.66 -9.02 -5.74
CA SER A 21 -3.72 -8.15 -5.26
C SER A 21 -3.17 -6.87 -4.65
N VAL A 22 -3.92 -5.79 -4.77
CA VAL A 22 -3.71 -4.56 -4.01
C VAL A 22 -5.04 -4.14 -3.41
N GLY A 23 -5.02 -3.68 -2.17
CA GLY A 23 -6.22 -3.23 -1.46
C GLY A 23 -5.90 -2.15 -0.45
N VAL A 24 -6.92 -1.39 -0.07
CA VAL A 24 -6.84 -0.33 0.93
C VAL A 24 -7.65 -0.75 2.14
N LEU A 25 -7.09 -0.58 3.33
CA LEU A 25 -7.72 -0.92 4.60
C LEU A 25 -8.34 0.33 5.20
N GLY A 26 -9.66 0.30 5.39
CA GLY A 26 -10.39 1.38 6.04
C GLY A 26 -10.54 2.66 5.19
N PRO A 27 -11.11 3.72 5.78
CA PRO A 27 -11.30 4.99 5.10
C PRO A 27 -9.97 5.77 5.04
N VAL A 28 -9.57 6.20 3.84
CA VAL A 28 -8.39 7.06 3.65
C VAL A 28 -8.78 8.51 3.88
N ARG A 29 -8.17 9.17 4.86
CA ARG A 29 -8.47 10.57 5.22
C ARG A 29 -7.27 11.48 5.03
N HIS A 30 -7.51 12.77 4.86
CA HIS A 30 -6.48 13.81 4.74
C HIS A 30 -5.77 14.18 6.05
N ARG A 31 -6.29 13.79 7.22
CA ARG A 31 -5.74 14.29 8.50
C ARG A 31 -4.34 13.75 8.82
N PRO A 32 -3.37 14.63 9.15
CA PRO A 32 -2.08 14.22 9.69
C PRO A 32 -2.26 13.46 11.00
N GLY A 33 -1.63 12.29 11.12
CA GLY A 33 -1.71 11.46 12.33
C GLY A 33 -2.85 10.42 12.31
N ASN A 34 -3.61 10.31 11.22
CA ASN A 34 -4.55 9.21 11.07
C ASN A 34 -3.78 7.90 10.87
N ALA A 35 -3.71 7.07 11.91
CA ALA A 35 -3.02 5.78 11.92
C ALA A 35 -3.82 4.68 11.18
N GLU A 36 -4.65 5.05 10.21
CA GLU A 36 -5.56 4.13 9.51
C GLU A 36 -5.39 4.16 7.99
N ASN A 37 -4.60 5.10 7.45
CA ASN A 37 -4.35 5.18 6.01
C ASN A 37 -3.32 4.13 5.58
N PHE A 38 -3.72 2.86 5.56
CA PHE A 38 -2.88 1.75 5.14
C PHE A 38 -3.54 0.95 4.03
N GLY A 39 -2.72 0.26 3.27
CA GLY A 39 -3.15 -0.75 2.33
C GLY A 39 -2.25 -1.96 2.38
N VAL A 40 -2.63 -2.95 1.60
CA VAL A 40 -1.94 -4.23 1.53
C VAL A 40 -1.74 -4.62 0.07
N VAL A 41 -0.57 -5.15 -0.22
CA VAL A 41 -0.24 -5.83 -1.46
C VAL A 41 0.03 -7.30 -1.19
N GLY A 42 -0.52 -8.15 -2.05
CA GLY A 42 -0.38 -9.61 -2.02
C GLY A 42 0.43 -10.11 -3.20
N LEU A 43 1.34 -11.06 -2.94
CA LEU A 43 2.21 -11.68 -3.95
C LEU A 43 1.55 -12.87 -4.66
N GLY A 44 0.43 -13.38 -4.14
CA GLY A 44 -0.23 -14.57 -4.67
C GLY A 44 0.58 -15.86 -4.44
N ASP A 45 0.15 -16.95 -5.06
CA ASP A 45 0.79 -18.27 -4.89
C ASP A 45 2.07 -18.44 -5.74
N ILE A 46 2.57 -17.37 -6.40
CA ILE A 46 3.80 -17.46 -7.18
C ILE A 46 5.00 -17.43 -6.22
N TRP A 47 5.78 -18.50 -6.26
CA TRP A 47 7.02 -18.62 -5.51
C TRP A 47 8.04 -17.54 -5.94
N HIS A 48 8.52 -16.77 -4.97
CA HIS A 48 9.48 -15.68 -5.18
C HIS A 48 10.75 -15.95 -4.34
N PRO A 49 11.67 -16.81 -4.82
CA PRO A 49 12.82 -17.29 -4.04
C PRO A 49 13.76 -16.18 -3.54
N PHE A 50 13.78 -15.05 -4.25
CA PHE A 50 14.63 -13.90 -3.96
C PHE A 50 13.83 -12.71 -3.42
N GLY A 51 12.56 -12.92 -3.05
CA GLY A 51 11.62 -11.86 -2.74
C GLY A 51 11.01 -11.21 -3.98
N ALA A 52 10.14 -10.22 -3.75
CA ALA A 52 9.43 -9.52 -4.81
C ALA A 52 9.55 -8.01 -4.66
N ARG A 53 9.72 -7.31 -5.79
CA ARG A 53 9.75 -5.84 -5.80
C ARG A 53 8.47 -5.29 -6.39
N ILE A 54 7.83 -4.39 -5.65
CA ILE A 54 6.57 -3.77 -6.04
C ILE A 54 6.77 -2.26 -6.15
N ASN A 55 6.29 -1.70 -7.26
CA ASN A 55 6.17 -0.27 -7.45
C ASN A 55 4.70 0.11 -7.28
N LEU A 56 4.41 0.97 -6.31
CA LEU A 56 3.08 1.54 -6.11
C LEU A 56 3.03 2.93 -6.73
N THR A 57 2.01 3.17 -7.55
CA THR A 57 1.72 4.48 -8.13
C THR A 57 0.28 4.88 -7.88
N SER A 58 0.06 6.19 -7.79
CA SER A 58 -1.25 6.83 -7.70
C SER A 58 -1.47 7.68 -8.94
N ASP A 59 -2.69 7.71 -9.45
CA ASP A 59 -3.11 8.60 -10.54
C ASP A 59 -3.40 10.04 -10.06
N THR A 60 -3.54 10.22 -8.75
CA THR A 60 -3.97 11.48 -8.14
C THR A 60 -2.76 12.22 -7.56
N PRO A 61 -2.44 13.44 -8.05
CA PRO A 61 -1.40 14.28 -7.48
C PRO A 61 -1.66 14.57 -6.00
N GLY A 62 -0.63 14.52 -5.17
CA GLY A 62 -0.75 14.73 -3.73
C GLY A 62 -1.10 13.47 -2.93
N VAL A 63 -1.38 12.34 -3.60
CA VAL A 63 -1.44 11.03 -2.95
C VAL A 63 -0.15 10.27 -3.19
N THR A 64 0.52 9.90 -2.10
CA THR A 64 1.78 9.15 -2.13
C THR A 64 1.66 7.87 -1.30
N THR A 65 2.33 6.82 -1.74
CA THR A 65 2.31 5.51 -1.07
C THR A 65 3.73 5.08 -0.74
N SER A 66 3.93 4.49 0.44
CA SER A 66 5.23 3.97 0.86
C SER A 66 5.07 2.55 1.39
N LEU A 67 5.73 1.59 0.75
CA LEU A 67 5.76 0.20 1.22
C LEU A 67 6.53 0.12 2.53
N ASN A 68 5.95 -0.55 3.52
CA ASN A 68 6.60 -0.84 4.79
C ASN A 68 7.46 -2.10 4.64
N VAL A 69 8.50 -1.99 3.82
CA VAL A 69 9.47 -3.05 3.48
C VAL A 69 10.89 -2.48 3.65
N PRO A 70 11.94 -3.32 3.65
CA PRO A 70 13.32 -2.85 3.65
C PRO A 70 13.60 -1.80 2.56
N SER A 71 14.62 -0.97 2.76
CA SER A 71 14.90 0.23 1.93
C SER A 71 15.16 -0.06 0.45
N ASP A 72 15.44 -1.30 0.09
CA ASP A 72 15.59 -1.76 -1.31
C ASP A 72 14.24 -1.96 -2.02
N GLY A 73 13.13 -1.89 -1.29
CA GLY A 73 11.77 -2.07 -1.80
C GLY A 73 11.40 -3.53 -2.00
N SER A 74 12.16 -4.49 -1.45
CA SER A 74 11.93 -5.91 -1.62
C SER A 74 11.01 -6.46 -0.51
N ILE A 75 10.01 -7.24 -0.89
CA ILE A 75 9.24 -8.06 0.02
C ILE A 75 10.00 -9.38 0.18
N PRO A 76 10.38 -9.78 1.41
CA PRO A 76 11.10 -11.02 1.64
C PRO A 76 10.36 -12.27 1.12
N ALA A 77 11.11 -13.30 0.75
CA ALA A 77 10.58 -14.55 0.18
C ALA A 77 9.69 -15.36 1.16
N ASP A 78 9.81 -15.13 2.47
CA ASP A 78 9.00 -15.77 3.52
C ASP A 78 7.67 -15.04 3.78
N LYS A 79 7.35 -14.00 3.00
CA LYS A 79 6.12 -13.21 3.14
C LYS A 79 5.22 -13.43 1.93
N ASP A 80 3.93 -13.54 2.22
CA ASP A 80 2.89 -13.59 1.17
C ASP A 80 2.53 -12.19 0.65
N GLY A 81 2.99 -11.12 1.31
CA GLY A 81 2.61 -9.76 0.99
C GLY A 81 3.27 -8.72 1.88
N ALA A 82 2.91 -7.45 1.67
CA ALA A 82 3.38 -6.35 2.49
C ALA A 82 2.30 -5.29 2.71
N GLN A 83 2.46 -4.53 3.79
CA GLN A 83 1.65 -3.35 4.05
C GLN A 83 2.31 -2.13 3.42
N PHE A 84 1.49 -1.14 3.05
CA PHE A 84 1.97 0.18 2.66
C PHE A 84 1.16 1.25 3.38
N SER A 85 1.81 2.39 3.64
CA SER A 85 1.17 3.59 4.13
C SER A 85 0.72 4.45 2.95
N ILE A 86 -0.41 5.13 3.13
CA ILE A 86 -0.98 6.08 2.18
C ILE A 86 -0.92 7.46 2.83
N ARG A 87 -0.30 8.42 2.15
CA ARG A 87 -0.30 9.82 2.55
C ARG A 87 -1.06 10.63 1.51
N VAL A 88 -2.08 11.35 1.99
CA VAL A 88 -2.88 12.27 1.19
C VAL A 88 -2.51 13.68 1.63
N ALA A 89 -2.21 14.56 0.68
CA ALA A 89 -1.95 15.96 0.95
C ALA A 89 -3.27 16.71 1.22
N ASP A 90 -3.21 17.77 2.03
CA ASP A 90 -4.37 18.63 2.37
C ASP A 90 -5.02 19.28 1.12
N SER A 91 -4.32 19.32 -0.01
CA SER A 91 -4.83 19.83 -1.28
C SER A 91 -5.81 18.89 -2.00
N VAL A 92 -5.94 17.62 -1.56
CA VAL A 92 -6.81 16.64 -2.20
C VAL A 92 -8.20 16.69 -1.54
N PRO A 93 -9.27 17.05 -2.27
CA PRO A 93 -10.61 17.15 -1.70
C PRO A 93 -11.17 15.81 -1.21
N ALA A 94 -11.95 15.83 -0.13
CA ALA A 94 -12.81 14.69 0.22
C ALA A 94 -13.78 14.36 -0.94
N GLY A 95 -14.07 13.08 -1.13
CA GLY A 95 -14.83 12.57 -2.27
C GLY A 95 -13.98 12.27 -3.52
N THR A 96 -12.69 12.62 -3.53
CA THR A 96 -11.80 12.29 -4.64
C THR A 96 -11.63 10.78 -4.75
N LYS A 97 -11.93 10.23 -5.94
CA LYS A 97 -11.62 8.84 -6.27
C LYS A 97 -10.16 8.75 -6.71
N VAL A 98 -9.41 7.89 -6.05
CA VAL A 98 -7.99 7.66 -6.30
C VAL A 98 -7.81 6.24 -6.79
N LYS A 99 -7.08 6.08 -7.89
CA LYS A 99 -6.68 4.77 -8.40
C LYS A 99 -5.23 4.50 -8.03
N LEU A 100 -5.02 3.45 -7.23
CA LEU A 100 -3.70 2.91 -6.98
C LEU A 100 -3.40 1.78 -7.95
N THR A 101 -2.17 1.76 -8.44
CA THR A 101 -1.64 0.70 -9.28
C THR A 101 -0.44 0.07 -8.60
N ALA A 102 -0.49 -1.25 -8.43
CA ALA A 102 0.63 -2.07 -8.01
C ALA A 102 1.24 -2.76 -9.24
N ASN A 103 2.55 -2.59 -9.41
CA ASN A 103 3.30 -3.22 -10.48
C ASN A 103 4.45 -4.05 -9.92
N TRP A 104 4.50 -5.34 -10.27
CA TRP A 104 5.53 -6.26 -9.84
C TRP A 104 6.64 -6.31 -10.89
N VAL A 105 7.89 -6.09 -10.50
CA VAL A 105 9.04 -6.01 -11.44
C VAL A 105 9.20 -7.28 -12.30
N LEU A 106 8.82 -8.44 -11.76
CA LEU A 106 8.83 -9.73 -12.46
C LEU A 106 7.51 -10.50 -12.25
N GLY A 107 6.41 -9.78 -12.01
CA GLY A 107 5.10 -10.38 -11.78
C GLY A 107 4.15 -10.23 -12.98
N PRO A 108 2.84 -10.41 -12.76
CA PRO A 108 1.84 -10.31 -13.82
C PRO A 108 1.67 -8.87 -14.28
N ALA A 109 0.70 -8.65 -15.18
CA ALA A 109 0.23 -7.30 -15.50
C ALA A 109 -0.15 -6.51 -14.22
N PRO A 110 0.00 -5.18 -14.23
CA PRO A 110 -0.30 -4.34 -13.08
C PRO A 110 -1.72 -4.54 -12.55
N VAL A 111 -1.87 -4.55 -11.23
CA VAL A 111 -3.16 -4.69 -10.55
C VAL A 111 -3.56 -3.34 -9.97
N THR A 112 -4.84 -2.99 -10.06
CA THR A 112 -5.33 -1.68 -9.61
C THR A 112 -6.41 -1.82 -8.56
N THR A 113 -6.45 -0.88 -7.61
CA THR A 113 -7.56 -0.71 -6.68
C THR A 113 -7.99 0.75 -6.66
N GLU A 114 -9.25 0.99 -6.34
CA GLU A 114 -9.79 2.32 -6.16
C GLU A 114 -10.18 2.53 -4.70
N PHE A 115 -10.01 3.75 -4.22
CA PHE A 115 -10.57 4.18 -2.95
C PHE A 115 -11.04 5.63 -3.06
N THR A 116 -11.90 6.05 -2.14
CA THR A 116 -12.37 7.43 -2.07
C THR A 116 -11.77 8.09 -0.84
N VAL A 117 -11.23 9.30 -1.01
CA VAL A 117 -10.75 10.12 0.11
C VAL A 117 -11.95 10.56 0.94
N GLN A 118 -11.90 10.34 2.25
CA GLN A 118 -12.92 10.72 3.22
C GLN A 118 -12.44 11.85 4.12
N ASP A 119 -13.38 12.46 4.85
CA ASP A 119 -13.14 13.60 5.72
C ASP A 119 -12.49 13.27 7.10
#